data_AF-D7DMJ6-F1
#
_entry.id   AF-D7DMJ6-F1
#
_cell.length_a   1.000
_cell.length_b   1.000
_cell.length_c   1.000
_cell.angle_alpha   90.00
_cell.angle_beta   90.00
_cell.angle_gamma   90.00
#
_symmetry.space_group_name_H-M   'P 1'
#
loop_
_entity.id
_entity.type
_entity.pdbx_description
1 polymer ?
#
loop_
_entity_poly.entity_id
_entity_poly.type
_entity_poly.pdbx_seq_one_letter_code
_entity_poly.pdbx_strand_id
1 'polypeptide(L)' 'MQGTIFGFTEAQISQFGMDYAVTGLMILMMVIVGKLAWDSKAGKFGGIALFIGLTLGVAGFVIKMLIQHFLKI' A
#
# COMPACT_ATOMS: atom_id res chain seq x y z
N MET A 1 -20.40 18.01 15.06
CA MET A 1 -19.83 19.21 14.40
C MET A 1 -18.73 18.70 13.48
N GLN A 2 -18.86 18.82 12.16
CA GLN A 2 -17.77 18.46 11.25
C GLN A 2 -16.66 19.50 11.42
N GLY A 3 -15.56 19.10 12.05
CA GLY A 3 -14.38 19.95 12.15
C GLY A 3 -13.79 20.08 10.75
N THR A 4 -13.98 21.24 10.12
CA THR A 4 -13.37 21.50 8.82
C THR A 4 -11.90 21.83 9.06
N ILE A 5 -11.01 20.89 8.78
CA ILE A 5 -9.56 21.12 8.82
C ILE A 5 -9.17 21.66 7.44
N PHE A 6 -8.80 22.95 7.36
CA PHE A 6 -8.43 23.63 6.11
C PHE A 6 -9.52 23.68 5.02
N GLY A 7 -10.81 23.61 5.38
CA GLY A 7 -11.92 23.69 4.41
C GLY A 7 -12.28 22.37 3.71
N PHE A 8 -11.62 21.27 4.07
CA PHE A 8 -11.99 19.92 3.65
C PHE A 8 -12.69 19.16 4.78
N THR A 9 -13.59 18.24 4.40
CA THR A 9 -14.20 17.32 5.37
C THR A 9 -13.15 16.31 5.87
N GLU A 10 -13.28 15.87 7.13
CA GLU A 10 -12.42 14.82 7.70
C GLU A 10 -12.40 13.56 6.83
N ALA A 11 -13.54 13.23 6.21
CA ALA A 11 -13.68 12.12 5.27
C ALA A 11 -12.83 12.29 4.00
N GLN A 12 -12.79 13.49 3.41
CA GLN A 12 -11.97 13.76 2.22
C GLN A 12 -10.47 13.70 2.52
N ILE A 13 -10.04 14.23 3.67
CA ILE A 13 -8.63 14.17 4.08
C ILE A 13 -8.22 12.72 4.34
N SER A 14 -9.10 11.93 4.97
CA SER A 14 -8.88 10.51 5.21
C SER A 14 -8.77 9.72 3.90
N GLN A 15 -9.70 9.93 2.95
CA GLN A 15 -9.64 9.28 1.64
C GLN A 15 -8.35 9.63 0.89
N PHE A 16 -7.96 10.91 0.88
CA PHE A 16 -6.72 11.33 0.23
C PHE A 16 -5.48 10.70 0.88
N GLY A 17 -5.44 10.61 2.22
CA GLY A 17 -4.36 9.90 2.93
C GLY A 17 -4.33 8.40 2.62
N MET A 18 -5.48 7.76 2.57
CA MET A 18 -5.60 6.33 2.25
C MET A 18 -5.19 6.01 0.81
N ASP A 19 -5.49 6.89 -0.15
CA ASP A 19 -5.16 6.64 -1.55
C ASP A 19 -3.72 7.01 -1.89
N TYR A 20 -3.24 8.18 -1.46
CA TYR A 20 -1.93 8.67 -1.88
C TYR A 20 -0.82 8.35 -0.87
N ALA A 21 -1.06 8.55 0.42
CA ALA A 21 -0.02 8.34 1.43
C ALA A 21 0.25 6.84 1.64
N VAL A 22 -0.80 6.02 1.77
CA VAL A 22 -0.63 4.57 1.98
C VAL A 22 -0.05 3.89 0.74
N THR A 23 -0.50 4.26 -0.47
CA THR A 23 0.08 3.75 -1.72
C THR A 23 1.56 4.13 -1.87
N GLY A 24 1.92 5.36 -1.52
CA GLY A 24 3.32 5.79 -1.46
C GLY A 24 4.16 4.96 -0.47
N LEU A 25 3.62 4.69 0.72
CA LEU A 25 4.28 3.86 1.73
C LEU A 25 4.44 2.39 1.30
N MET A 26 3.50 1.83 0.55
CA MET A 26 3.66 0.49 -0.02
C MET A 26 4.77 0.41 -1.07
N ILE A 27 4.90 1.45 -1.92
CA ILE A 27 6.01 1.52 -2.87
C ILE A 27 7.35 1.59 -2.12
N LEU A 28 7.40 2.37 -1.04
CA LEU A 28 8.58 2.42 -0.17
C LEU A 28 8.94 1.04 0.40
N MET A 29 7.95 0.27 0.85
CA MET A 29 8.16 -1.12 1.29
C MET A 29 8.73 -2.01 0.18
N MET A 30 8.25 -1.88 -1.06
CA MET A 30 8.80 -2.63 -2.19
C MET A 30 10.27 -2.31 -2.44
N VAL A 31 10.66 -1.04 -2.34
CA VAL A 31 12.06 -0.60 -2.49
C VAL A 31 12.94 -1.18 -1.37
N ILE A 32 12.47 -1.11 -0.11
CA ILE A 32 13.21 -1.63 1.05
C ILE A 32 13.39 -3.15 0.94
N VAL A 33 12.32 -3.88 0.61
CA VAL A 33 12.37 -5.34 0.47
C VAL A 33 13.23 -5.76 -0.72
N GLY A 34 13.17 -5.04 -1.84
CA GLY A 34 14.05 -5.27 -2.98
C GLY A 34 15.52 -5.10 -2.62
N LYS A 35 15.85 -4.03 -1.88
CA LYS A 35 17.21 -3.79 -1.38
C LYS A 35 17.63 -4.85 -0.37
N LEU A 36 16.74 -5.25 0.54
CA LEU A 36 16.99 -6.30 1.52
C LEU A 36 17.22 -7.67 0.85
N ALA A 37 16.47 -8.00 -0.20
CA ALA A 37 16.66 -9.25 -0.96
C ALA A 37 18.04 -9.30 -1.62
N TRP A 38 18.51 -8.17 -2.14
CA TRP A 38 19.85 -8.02 -2.71
C TRP A 38 20.95 -8.11 -1.65
N ASP A 39 20.83 -7.33 -0.57
CA ASP A 39 21.83 -7.25 0.50
C ASP A 39 21.91 -8.56 1.31
N SER A 40 20.78 -9.27 1.46
CA SER A 40 20.72 -10.56 2.18
C SER A 40 21.24 -11.75 1.36
N LYS A 41 21.63 -11.55 0.09
CA LYS A 41 21.89 -12.64 -0.87
C LYS A 41 20.81 -13.72 -0.77
N ALA A 42 19.54 -13.29 -0.64
CA ALA A 42 18.43 -14.21 -0.54
C ALA A 42 18.47 -15.05 -1.83
N GLY A 43 18.91 -16.31 -1.72
CA GLY A 43 19.11 -17.17 -2.88
C GLY A 43 17.81 -17.32 -3.67
N LYS A 44 17.84 -18.11 -4.75
CA LYS A 44 16.69 -18.27 -5.65
C LYS A 44 15.36 -18.55 -4.90
N PHE A 45 15.38 -19.35 -3.84
CA PHE A 45 14.21 -19.60 -3.00
C PHE A 45 13.78 -18.41 -2.12
N GLY A 46 14.72 -17.72 -1.49
CA GLY A 46 14.42 -16.59 -0.60
C GLY A 46 13.91 -15.37 -1.35
N GLY A 47 14.50 -15.06 -2.52
CA GLY A 47 14.03 -13.99 -3.39
C GLY A 47 12.61 -14.24 -3.93
N ILE A 48 12.31 -15.49 -4.33
CA ILE A 48 10.96 -15.87 -4.78
C ILE A 48 9.95 -15.79 -3.63
N ALA A 49 10.27 -16.30 -2.44
CA ALA A 49 9.39 -16.21 -1.29
C ALA A 49 9.11 -14.76 -0.86
N LEU A 50 10.13 -13.89 -0.87
CA LEU A 50 9.98 -12.46 -0.60
C LEU A 50 9.08 -11.79 -1.64
N PHE A 51 9.27 -12.08 -2.93
CA PHE A 51 8.42 -11.53 -3.98
C PHE A 51 6.98 -12.02 -3.89
N ILE A 52 6.73 -13.29 -3.57
CA ILE A 52 5.38 -13.83 -3.36
C ILE A 52 4.70 -13.16 -2.16
N GLY A 53 5.38 -13.05 -1.02
CA GLY A 53 4.82 -12.38 0.16
C GLY A 53 4.50 -10.89 -0.10
N LEU A 54 5.40 -10.19 -0.79
CA LEU A 54 5.24 -8.79 -1.16
C LEU A 54 4.09 -8.58 -2.16
N THR A 55 4.07 -9.36 -3.24
CA THR A 55 3.04 -9.25 -4.29
C THR A 55 1.66 -9.62 -3.78
N LEU A 56 1.53 -10.58 -2.86
CA LEU A 56 0.26 -10.89 -2.20
C LEU A 56 -0.25 -9.72 -1.35
N GLY A 57 0.62 -9.03 -0.62
CA GLY A 57 0.24 -7.86 0.17
C GLY A 57 -0.25 -6.70 -0.70
N VAL A 58 0.49 -6.37 -1.77
CA VAL A 58 0.11 -5.29 -2.71
C VAL A 58 -1.15 -5.68 -3.49
N ALA A 59 -1.25 -6.92 -3.96
CA ALA A 59 -2.44 -7.39 -4.68
C ALA A 59 -3.70 -7.34 -3.79
N GLY A 60 -3.60 -7.75 -2.52
CA GLY A 60 -4.71 -7.65 -1.57
C GLY A 60 -5.18 -6.21 -1.35
N PHE A 61 -4.25 -5.25 -1.27
CA PHE A 61 -4.59 -3.83 -1.15
C PHE A 61 -5.29 -3.30 -2.41
N VAL A 62 -4.79 -3.65 -3.60
CA VAL A 62 -5.41 -3.25 -4.87
C VAL A 62 -6.81 -3.87 -5.04
N ILE A 63 -6.97 -5.15 -4.70
CA ILE A 63 -8.27 -5.83 -4.72
C ILE A 63 -9.25 -5.13 -3.77
N LYS A 64 -8.83 -4.81 -2.54
CA LYS A 64 -9.67 -4.04 -1.60
C LYS A 64 -10.08 -2.69 -2.20
N MET A 65 -9.15 -1.94 -2.78
CA MET A 65 -9.44 -0.63 -3.37
C MET A 65 -10.46 -0.76 -4.52
N LEU A 66 -10.29 -1.75 -5.39
CA LEU A 66 -11.26 -2.04 -6.45
C LEU A 66 -12.63 -2.40 -5.88
N ILE A 67 -12.69 -3.28 -4.87
CA ILE A 67 -13.94 -3.67 -4.22
C ILE A 67 -14.63 -2.44 -3.61
N GLN A 68 -13.89 -1.56 -2.92
CA GLN A 68 -14.44 -0.32 -2.36
C GLN A 68 -15.02 0.59 -3.46
N HIS A 69 -14.31 0.71 -4.59
CA HIS A 69 -14.77 1.49 -5.73
C HIS A 69 -16.04 0.91 -6.39
N PHE A 70 -16.10 -0.41 -6.59
CA PHE A 70 -17.25 -1.09 -7.18
C PHE A 70 -18.46 -1.13 -6.23
N LEU A 71 -18.22 -1.27 -4.92
CA LEU A 71 -19.28 -1.35 -3.91
C LEU A 71 -19.77 0.04 -3.46
N LYS A 72 -19.16 1.14 -3.95
CA LYS A 72 -19.49 2.55 -3.60
C LYS A 72 -19.59 2.77 -2.08
N ILE A 73 -18.59 2.27 -1.35
CA ILE A 73 -18.38 2.56 0.09
C ILE A 73 -17.10 3.38 0.22
#